data_AF-A0A1I3FN82-F1
#
_entry.id   AF-A0A1I3FN82-F1
#
_cell.length_a   1.000
_cell.length_b   1.000
_cell.length_c   1.000
_cell.angle_alpha   90.00
_cell.angle_beta   90.00
_cell.angle_gamma   90.00
#
_symmetry.space_group_name_H-M   'P 1'
#
loop_
_entity.id
_entity.type
_entity.pdbx_description
1 polymer ?
#
loop_
_entity_poly.entity_id
_entity_poly.type
_entity_poly.pdbx_seq_one_letter_code
_entity_poly.pdbx_strand_id
1 'polypeptide(L)' 'MGTILTTIGALVLGGVVAAATIVGVVSSQTAAPDKSPTNVNAPVIEYGSN' A
#
# COMPACT_ATOMS: atom_id res chain seq x y z
N MET A 1 9.74 36.07 9.40
CA MET A 1 10.45 34.77 9.29
C MET A 1 9.58 33.56 9.67
N GLY A 2 8.65 33.66 10.63
CA GLY A 2 7.78 32.53 11.00
C GLY A 2 6.92 31.96 9.86
N THR A 3 6.34 32.81 9.01
CA THR A 3 5.43 32.38 7.92
C THR A 3 6.10 31.59 6.81
N ILE A 4 7.36 31.91 6.47
CA ILE A 4 8.11 31.18 5.42
C ILE A 4 8.46 29.76 5.92
N LEU A 5 8.87 29.65 7.20
CA LEU A 5 9.16 28.35 7.80
C LEU A 5 7.90 27.47 7.88
N THR A 6 6.74 28.05 8.21
CA THR A 6 5.47 27.31 8.21
C THR A 6 5.07 26.87 6.80
N THR A 7 5.27 27.72 5.77
CA THR A 7 4.96 27.36 4.38
C THR A 7 5.86 26.22 3.88
N ILE A 8 7.17 26.30 4.14
CA ILE A 8 8.11 25.23 3.78
C ILE A 8 7.79 23.95 4.55
N GLY A 9 7.46 24.06 5.84
CA GLY A 9 7.04 22.91 6.65
C GLY A 9 5.80 22.22 6.10
N ALA A 10 4.78 22.99 5.73
CA ALA A 10 3.56 22.45 5.13
C ALA A 10 3.82 21.77 3.77
N LEU A 11 4.70 22.35 2.94
CA LEU A 11 5.10 21.76 1.66
C LEU A 11 5.78 20.40 1.84
N VAL A 12 6.74 20.32 2.77
CA VAL A 12 7.46 19.06 3.04
C VAL A 12 6.50 18.00 3.59
N LEU A 13 5.65 18.35 4.55
CA LEU A 13 4.67 17.42 5.12
C LEU A 13 3.68 16.92 4.05
N GLY A 14 3.16 17.82 3.21
CA GLY A 14 2.28 17.45 2.10
C GLY A 14 2.98 16.53 1.10
N GLY A 15 4.25 16.81 0.78
CA GLY A 15 5.07 15.97 -0.10
C GLY A 15 5.30 14.56 0.45
N VAL A 16 5.59 14.44 1.75
CA VAL A 16 5.77 13.13 2.41
C VAL A 16 4.47 12.32 2.36
N VAL A 17 3.33 12.94 2.69
CA VAL A 17 2.02 12.25 2.65
C VAL A 17 1.69 11.80 1.24
N ALA A 18 1.91 12.65 0.23
CA ALA A 18 1.69 12.30 -1.17
C ALA A 18 2.56 11.12 -1.62
N ALA A 19 3.87 11.15 -1.29
CA ALA A 19 4.80 10.08 -1.63
C ALA A 19 4.42 8.75 -0.96
N ALA A 20 4.11 8.77 0.34
CA ALA A 20 3.67 7.58 1.08
C ALA A 20 2.40 6.99 0.49
N THR A 21 1.45 7.84 0.06
CA THR A 21 0.21 7.39 -0.60
C THR A 21 0.51 6.68 -1.92
N ILE A 22 1.35 7.25 -2.77
CA ILE A 22 1.73 6.63 -4.05
C ILE A 22 2.44 5.29 -3.82
N VAL A 23 3.41 5.24 -2.91
CA VAL A 23 4.13 4.01 -2.57
C VAL A 23 3.17 2.96 -2.00
N GLY A 24 2.23 3.35 -1.15
CA GLY A 24 1.21 2.46 -0.60
C GLY A 24 0.34 1.84 -1.69
N VAL A 25 -0.14 2.66 -2.64
CA VAL A 25 -0.94 2.17 -3.78
C VAL A 25 -0.13 1.23 -4.65
N VAL A 26 1.11 1.59 -5.01
CA VAL A 26 1.98 0.72 -5.81
C VAL A 26 2.24 -0.59 -5.08
N SER A 27 2.65 -0.54 -3.82
CA SER A 27 2.90 -1.73 -3.01
C SER A 27 1.67 -2.61 -2.88
N SER A 28 0.47 -2.05 -2.74
CA SER A 28 -0.78 -2.82 -2.64
C SER A 28 -1.10 -3.61 -3.92
N GLN A 29 -0.58 -3.17 -5.06
CA GLN A 29 -0.82 -3.79 -6.37
C GLN A 29 0.35 -4.67 -6.84
N THR A 30 1.57 -4.38 -6.39
CA THR A 30 2.78 -5.08 -6.83
C THR A 30 3.38 -5.99 -5.77
N ALA A 31 2.82 -6.03 -4.55
CA ALA A 31 3.26 -6.97 -3.54
C ALA A 31 3.07 -8.40 -4.03
N ALA A 32 4.05 -9.25 -3.74
CA ALA A 32 3.90 -10.68 -3.94
C ALA A 32 2.68 -11.15 -3.12
N PRO A 33 1.75 -11.93 -3.70
CA PRO A 33 0.62 -12.47 -2.96
C PRO A 33 1.10 -13.27 -1.74
N ASP A 34 0.50 -13.04 -0.58
CA ASP A 34 0.81 -13.80 0.65
C ASP A 34 0.51 -15.31 0.51
N LYS A 35 -0.30 -15.67 -0.49
CA LYS A 35 -0.68 -17.04 -0.83
C LYS A 35 -0.43 -17.25 -2.32
N SER A 36 0.15 -18.40 -2.67
CA SER A 36 0.22 -18.85 -4.05
C SER A 36 -1.19 -18.89 -4.66
N PRO A 37 -1.37 -18.47 -5.93
CA PRO A 37 -2.64 -18.61 -6.62
C PRO A 37 -3.11 -20.07 -6.57
N THR A 38 -4.42 -20.30 -6.40
CA THR A 38 -4.99 -21.65 -6.40
C THR A 38 -4.62 -22.37 -7.69
N ASN A 39 -4.12 -23.60 -7.57
CA ASN A 39 -3.84 -24.45 -8.72
C ASN A 39 -5.16 -24.78 -9.43
N VAL A 40 -5.34 -24.28 -10.66
CA VAL A 40 -6.56 -24.52 -11.48
C VAL A 40 -6.72 -25.98 -11.90
N ASN A 41 -5.65 -26.78 -11.87
CA ASN A 41 -5.68 -28.21 -12.16
C ASN A 41 -5.96 -29.08 -10.93
N ALA A 42 -5.93 -28.52 -9.72
CA ALA A 42 -6.22 -29.21 -8.47
C ALA A 42 -6.81 -28.23 -7.44
N PRO A 43 -8.08 -27.81 -7.62
CA PRO A 43 -8.72 -26.88 -6.69
C PRO A 43 -8.85 -27.51 -5.31
N VAL A 44 -8.30 -26.84 -4.29
CA VAL A 44 -8.51 -27.21 -2.89
C VAL A 44 -9.93 -26.75 -2.52
N ILE A 45 -10.88 -27.69 -2.52
CA ILE A 45 -12.25 -27.44 -2.04
C ILE A 45 -12.23 -27.59 -0.52
N GLU A 46 -12.06 -26.47 0.19
CA GLU A 46 -12.15 -26.44 1.65
C GLU A 46 -13.63 -26.37 2.06
N TYR A 47 -14.28 -27.53 2.19
CA TYR A 47 -15.59 -27.61 2.83
C TYR A 47 -15.39 -27.35 4.32
N GLY A 48 -15.83 -26.17 4.77
CA GLY A 48 -15.63 -25.60 6.10
C GLY A 48 -15.37 -26.60 7.22
N SER A 49 -14.18 -26.50 7.83
CA SER A 49 -13.92 -27.15 9.11
C SER A 49 -14.72 -26.41 10.18
N ASN A 50 -15.66 -27.12 10.81
CA ASN A 50 -16.44 -26.63 11.95
C ASN A 50 -15.55 -26.20 13.11
#